data_AF-A0A7X7RP77-F1
#
_entry.id   AF-A0A7X7RP77-F1
#
_cell.length_a   1.000
_cell.length_b   1.000
_cell.length_c   1.000
_cell.angle_alpha   90.00
_cell.angle_beta   90.00
_cell.angle_gamma   90.00
#
_symmetry.space_group_name_H-M   'P 1'
#
loop_
_entity.id
_entity.type
_entity.pdbx_description
1 polymer ?
#
loop_
_entity_poly.entity_id
_entity_poly.type
_entity_poly.pdbx_seq_one_letter_code
_entity_poly.pdbx_strand_id
1 'polypeptide(L)'
;SPNRRPLTCVFDEAGTYTINGEYRKGRDTVSASATIEVIGGSFEGDNPACLLGQTRTWTFEGMPSNVVYEVDESVEMSVLGISPNVTNQSSIVTTLSLKASDDNREHRIVARVSEGGPILAAKRLDACWIQNSADGYFWIVDQFEDSELWEVESIQRNLPDTVDLQIKVYVGGGVMFDDYTLERWITNADYDETGVYNFRLFHPNDAQTSACHTFAAYQDGTMIGEASTLKQ
;
A
#
# COMPACT_ATOMS: atom_id res chain seq x y z
N SER A 1 54.91 15.87 12.98
CA SER A 1 53.63 15.52 13.63
C SER A 1 53.02 14.37 12.84
N PRO A 2 52.75 13.19 13.40
CA PRO A 2 52.14 12.11 12.62
C PRO A 2 50.64 12.39 12.52
N ASN A 3 50.26 13.29 11.61
CA ASN A 3 48.90 13.34 11.08
C ASN A 3 48.68 12.07 10.27
N ARG A 4 48.40 10.95 10.95
CA ARG A 4 47.84 9.77 10.31
C ARG A 4 46.46 10.17 9.81
N ARG A 5 46.21 9.96 8.52
CA ARG A 5 44.91 10.19 7.89
C ARG A 5 43.82 9.48 8.70
N PRO A 6 42.60 10.03 8.77
CA PRO A 6 41.46 9.32 9.35
C PRO A 6 41.35 7.93 8.74
N LEU A 7 41.21 6.90 9.57
CA LEU A 7 40.88 5.56 9.11
C LEU A 7 39.36 5.50 8.95
N THR A 8 38.88 5.29 7.74
CA THR A 8 37.45 5.04 7.50
C THR A 8 37.14 3.59 7.83
N CYS A 9 36.16 3.38 8.70
CA CYS A 9 35.58 2.08 8.99
C CYS A 9 34.14 2.08 8.46
N VAL A 10 33.77 1.03 7.74
CA VAL A 10 32.42 0.83 7.19
C VAL A 10 31.82 -0.36 7.91
N PHE A 11 30.53 -0.27 8.24
CA PHE A 11 29.76 -1.34 8.84
C PHE A 11 28.75 -1.82 7.81
N ASP A 12 28.94 -3.04 7.31
CA ASP A 12 28.05 -3.61 6.28
C ASP A 12 26.85 -4.34 6.90
N GLU A 13 26.92 -4.68 8.19
CA GLU A 13 25.88 -5.41 8.91
C GLU A 13 25.45 -4.66 10.17
N ALA A 14 24.16 -4.75 10.49
CA ALA A 14 23.63 -4.26 11.75
C ALA A 14 24.22 -5.04 12.93
N GLY A 15 24.43 -4.36 14.06
CA GLY A 15 24.96 -4.98 15.25
C GLY A 15 25.75 -4.02 16.13
N THR A 16 26.25 -4.55 17.24
CA THR A 16 27.05 -3.80 18.21
C THR A 16 28.52 -4.08 17.99
N TYR A 17 29.28 -3.04 17.68
CA TYR A 17 30.71 -3.09 17.42
C TYR A 17 31.46 -2.38 18.54
N THR A 18 32.63 -2.90 18.92
CA THR A 18 33.55 -2.21 19.83
C THR A 18 34.80 -1.81 19.07
N ILE A 19 35.01 -0.51 18.93
CA ILE A 19 36.26 0.05 18.40
C ILE A 19 37.23 0.25 19.56
N ASN A 20 38.40 -0.35 19.45
CA ASN A 20 39.51 -0.13 20.37
C ASN A 20 40.58 0.71 19.68
N GLY A 21 41.02 1.76 20.35
CA GLY A 21 42.10 2.65 19.89
C GLY A 21 43.24 2.67 20.89
N GLU A 22 44.47 2.61 20.40
CA GLU A 22 45.67 2.77 21.21
C GLU A 22 46.52 3.93 20.69
N TYR A 23 46.97 4.79 21.61
CA TYR A 23 47.84 5.91 21.33
C TYR A 23 49.12 5.81 22.16
N ARG A 24 50.27 5.88 21.50
CA ARG A 24 51.58 5.81 22.14
C ARG A 24 52.21 7.19 22.23
N LYS A 25 52.52 7.65 23.44
CA LYS A 25 53.22 8.92 23.70
C LYS A 25 54.56 8.63 24.38
N GLY A 26 55.61 8.43 23.58
CA GLY A 26 56.93 8.05 24.10
C GLY A 26 56.93 6.59 24.59
N ARG A 27 57.21 6.37 25.89
CA ARG A 27 57.16 5.02 26.50
C ARG A 27 55.75 4.63 26.94
N ASP A 28 54.85 5.60 27.10
CA ASP A 28 53.51 5.37 27.59
C ASP A 28 52.56 4.99 26.45
N THR A 29 51.67 4.04 26.72
CA THR A 29 50.56 3.66 25.84
C THR A 29 49.26 3.95 26.57
N VAL A 30 48.36 4.65 25.90
CA VAL A 30 47.02 4.97 26.37
C VAL A 30 46.03 4.28 25.44
N SER A 31 45.12 3.49 25.99
CA SER A 31 44.07 2.81 25.23
C SER A 31 42.71 3.40 25.58
N ALA A 32 41.82 3.46 24.61
CA ALA A 32 40.42 3.86 24.77
C ALA A 32 39.54 2.97 23.88
N SER A 33 38.28 2.80 24.27
CA SER A 33 37.30 2.08 23.47
C SER A 33 36.02 2.87 23.30
N ALA A 34 35.31 2.59 22.22
CA ALA A 34 33.98 3.12 21.93
C ALA A 34 33.08 1.98 21.42
N THR A 35 31.84 1.95 21.89
CA THR A 35 30.82 1.04 21.38
C THR A 35 29.97 1.78 20.35
N ILE A 36 29.74 1.14 19.21
CA ILE A 36 28.90 1.64 18.13
C ILE A 36 27.78 0.64 17.91
N GLU A 37 26.55 1.11 17.96
CA GLU A 37 25.36 0.35 17.55
C GLU A 37 25.01 0.75 16.13
N VAL A 38 25.02 -0.23 15.23
CA VAL A 38 24.63 -0.07 13.82
C VAL A 38 23.23 -0.64 13.68
N ILE A 39 22.28 0.23 13.36
CA ILE A 39 20.86 -0.12 13.21
C ILE A 39 20.59 -0.33 11.72
N GLY A 40 20.01 -1.48 11.37
CA GLY A 40 19.61 -1.83 10.01
C GLY A 40 18.11 -2.12 9.94
N GLY A 41 17.54 -1.97 8.75
CA GLY A 41 16.15 -2.30 8.46
C GLY A 41 15.72 -1.77 7.09
N SER A 42 14.81 -2.48 6.44
CA SER A 42 14.29 -2.15 5.11
C SER A 42 12.81 -2.51 5.01
N PHE A 43 12.11 -1.85 4.10
CA PHE A 43 10.72 -2.19 3.78
C PHE A 43 10.70 -3.12 2.56
N GLU A 44 10.58 -4.42 2.78
CA GLU A 44 10.54 -5.43 1.71
C GLU A 44 9.20 -5.49 0.97
N GLY A 45 9.19 -6.14 -0.20
CA GLY A 45 8.00 -6.35 -1.05
C GLY A 45 7.61 -5.15 -1.92
N ASP A 46 6.41 -5.19 -2.49
CA ASP A 46 5.88 -4.09 -3.31
C ASP A 46 5.46 -2.87 -2.48
N ASN A 47 5.26 -1.74 -3.14
CA ASN A 47 4.74 -0.54 -2.50
C ASN A 47 3.29 -0.79 -2.02
N PRO A 48 2.92 -0.38 -0.80
CA PRO A 48 1.55 -0.50 -0.34
C PRO A 48 0.64 0.37 -1.19
N ALA A 49 -0.33 -0.25 -1.87
CA ALA A 49 -1.39 0.48 -2.56
C ALA A 49 -2.45 0.98 -1.58
N CYS A 50 -2.86 2.24 -1.68
CA CYS A 50 -3.85 2.85 -0.79
C CYS A 50 -5.02 3.37 -1.64
N LEU A 51 -6.18 2.69 -1.57
CA LEU A 51 -7.39 3.21 -2.18
C LEU A 51 -7.85 4.46 -1.41
N LEU A 52 -8.03 5.58 -2.12
CA LEU A 52 -8.32 6.86 -1.49
C LEU A 52 -9.51 6.82 -0.52
N GLY A 53 -9.31 7.41 0.66
CA GLY A 53 -10.32 7.48 1.71
C GLY A 53 -10.59 6.17 2.44
N GLN A 54 -10.02 5.04 1.98
CA GLN A 54 -10.15 3.74 2.61
C GLN A 54 -8.97 3.47 3.54
N THR A 55 -9.27 2.91 4.72
CA THR A 55 -8.24 2.45 5.63
C THR A 55 -7.85 1.03 5.26
N ARG A 56 -6.55 0.81 5.05
CA ARG A 56 -5.98 -0.53 4.91
C ARG A 56 -5.04 -0.88 6.05
N THR A 57 -4.87 -2.18 6.26
CA THR A 57 -3.79 -2.74 7.07
C THR A 57 -2.60 -3.07 6.18
N TRP A 58 -1.40 -2.80 6.65
CA TRP A 58 -0.15 -3.21 6.01
C TRP A 58 0.80 -3.82 7.03
N THR A 59 1.24 -5.05 6.76
CA THR A 59 2.14 -5.81 7.63
C THR A 59 3.45 -6.07 6.89
N PHE A 60 4.57 -5.82 7.56
CA PHE A 60 5.91 -6.07 7.03
C PHE A 60 6.85 -6.50 8.15
N GLU A 61 8.03 -6.97 7.75
CA GLU A 61 9.06 -7.47 8.65
C GLU A 61 10.42 -6.79 8.42
N GLY A 62 11.37 -7.05 9.31
CA GLY A 62 12.76 -6.62 9.14
C GLY A 62 13.08 -5.22 9.67
N MET A 63 12.11 -4.53 10.25
CA MET A 63 12.35 -3.29 10.99
C MET A 63 12.61 -3.54 12.48
N PRO A 64 13.58 -2.85 13.10
CA PRO A 64 13.75 -2.86 14.56
C PRO A 64 12.49 -2.39 15.29
N SER A 65 12.24 -2.90 16.49
CA SER A 65 11.03 -2.56 17.25
C SER A 65 11.00 -1.12 17.81
N ASN A 66 12.13 -0.41 17.76
CA ASN A 66 12.32 0.94 18.33
C ASN A 66 12.37 2.05 17.28
N VAL A 67 12.01 1.78 16.03
CA VAL A 67 11.93 2.81 14.99
C VAL A 67 10.66 3.64 15.14
N VAL A 68 10.73 4.89 14.68
CA VAL A 68 9.58 5.80 14.54
C VAL A 68 9.16 5.84 13.09
N TYR A 69 7.88 5.59 12.82
CA TYR A 69 7.32 5.71 11.48
C TYR A 69 6.69 7.08 11.29
N GLU A 70 7.01 7.73 10.18
CA GLU A 70 6.41 9.00 9.77
C GLU A 70 5.89 8.87 8.34
N VAL A 71 4.82 9.59 8.06
CA VAL A 71 4.20 9.69 6.74
C VAL A 71 3.99 11.16 6.39
N ASP A 72 3.73 11.46 5.12
CA ASP A 72 3.33 12.80 4.71
C ASP A 72 1.93 13.20 5.22
N GLU A 73 1.63 14.50 5.17
CA GLU A 73 0.42 15.09 5.75
C GLU A 73 -0.93 14.57 5.20
N SER A 74 -0.94 13.93 4.03
CA SER A 74 -2.17 13.39 3.43
C SER A 74 -2.38 11.90 3.70
N VAL A 75 -1.51 11.30 4.50
CA VAL A 75 -1.63 9.91 4.92
C VAL A 75 -1.86 9.90 6.43
N GLU A 76 -2.99 9.34 6.84
CA GLU A 76 -3.21 8.97 8.23
C GLU A 76 -2.53 7.62 8.49
N MET A 77 -1.75 7.53 9.55
CA MET A 77 -1.07 6.31 9.95
C MET A 77 -1.23 6.05 11.44
N SER A 78 -1.43 4.78 11.81
CA SER A 78 -1.27 4.33 13.20
C SER A 78 -0.55 2.98 13.25
N VAL A 79 0.25 2.78 14.31
CA VAL A 79 0.88 1.49 14.58
C VAL A 79 -0.15 0.61 15.29
N LEU A 80 -0.54 -0.50 14.66
CA LEU A 80 -1.52 -1.43 15.21
C LEU A 80 -0.87 -2.52 16.06
N GLY A 81 0.37 -2.90 15.74
CA GLY A 81 1.10 -3.90 16.52
C GLY A 81 2.55 -4.05 16.08
N ILE A 82 3.39 -4.42 17.05
CA ILE A 82 4.79 -4.80 16.85
C ILE A 82 5.00 -6.08 17.66
N SER A 83 5.44 -7.15 17.02
CA SER A 83 5.62 -8.45 17.66
C SER A 83 6.75 -9.24 17.02
N PRO A 84 7.44 -10.14 17.77
CA PRO A 84 8.34 -11.10 17.15
C PRO A 84 7.61 -11.96 16.12
N ASN A 85 8.27 -12.30 15.01
CA ASN A 85 7.73 -13.25 14.05
C ASN A 85 7.63 -14.64 14.69
N VAL A 86 6.49 -15.30 14.49
CA VAL A 86 6.16 -16.63 15.02
C VAL A 86 7.11 -17.72 14.51
N THR A 87 7.53 -17.65 13.24
CA THR A 87 8.41 -18.62 12.60
C THR A 87 9.89 -18.27 12.74
N ASN A 88 10.23 -16.98 12.77
CA ASN A 88 11.59 -16.49 12.99
C ASN A 88 11.62 -15.45 14.12
N GLN A 89 11.85 -15.88 15.36
CA GLN A 89 11.83 -14.99 16.53
C GLN A 89 12.91 -13.88 16.52
N SER A 90 13.88 -13.94 15.61
CA SER A 90 14.84 -12.84 15.39
C SER A 90 14.34 -11.75 14.45
N SER A 91 13.22 -11.95 13.76
CA SER A 91 12.53 -10.95 12.96
C SER A 91 11.40 -10.29 13.75
N ILE A 92 11.19 -9.00 13.54
CA ILE A 92 10.07 -8.25 14.10
C ILE A 92 9.05 -8.01 12.98
N VAL A 93 7.79 -8.32 13.27
CA VAL A 93 6.63 -8.01 12.45
C VAL A 93 6.02 -6.72 12.94
N THR A 94 5.85 -5.77 12.04
CA THR A 94 5.12 -4.52 12.29
C THR A 94 3.85 -4.50 11.45
N THR A 95 2.74 -4.10 12.06
CA THR A 95 1.47 -3.88 11.37
C THR A 95 1.04 -2.43 11.56
N LEU A 96 0.80 -1.75 10.44
CA LEU A 96 0.33 -0.37 10.38
C LEU A 96 -1.08 -0.30 9.79
N SER A 97 -1.83 0.69 10.24
CA SER A 97 -3.01 1.20 9.54
C SER A 97 -2.57 2.36 8.66
N LEU A 98 -3.01 2.39 7.40
CA LEU A 98 -2.73 3.46 6.45
C LEU A 98 -4.02 3.92 5.78
N LYS A 99 -4.19 5.23 5.61
CA LYS A 99 -5.27 5.83 4.83
C LYS A 99 -4.76 7.06 4.10
N ALA A 100 -4.71 6.98 2.77
CA ALA A 100 -4.37 8.12 1.92
C ALA A 100 -5.62 8.95 1.60
N SER A 101 -5.46 10.26 1.53
CA SER A 101 -6.54 11.22 1.25
C SER A 101 -6.34 12.02 -0.05
N ASP A 102 -5.19 11.84 -0.70
CA ASP A 102 -4.80 12.50 -1.95
C ASP A 102 -4.03 11.49 -2.79
N ASP A 103 -4.14 11.58 -4.11
CA ASP A 103 -3.42 10.78 -5.11
C ASP A 103 -2.75 11.66 -6.18
N ASN A 104 -2.78 12.99 -6.03
CA ASN A 104 -2.18 13.94 -6.98
C ASN A 104 -0.70 14.22 -6.71
N ARG A 105 -0.09 13.48 -5.78
CA ARG A 105 1.32 13.62 -5.40
C ARG A 105 1.90 12.27 -4.99
N GLU A 106 3.23 12.24 -4.88
CA GLU A 106 3.92 11.07 -4.36
C GLU A 106 3.80 11.03 -2.83
N HIS A 107 3.39 9.87 -2.31
CA HIS A 107 3.32 9.61 -0.88
C HIS A 107 4.46 8.72 -0.42
N ARG A 108 4.95 8.95 0.79
CA ARG A 108 6.05 8.17 1.37
C ARG A 108 5.83 7.89 2.84
N ILE A 109 6.28 6.71 3.24
CA ILE A 109 6.54 6.37 4.63
C ILE A 109 8.04 6.33 4.86
N VAL A 110 8.49 6.84 6.00
CA VAL A 110 9.87 6.74 6.46
C VAL A 110 9.93 6.07 7.83
N ALA A 111 10.95 5.24 8.03
CA ALA A 111 11.32 4.73 9.35
C ALA A 111 12.56 5.49 9.82
N ARG A 112 12.50 6.08 11.02
CA ARG A 112 13.63 6.74 11.67
C ARG A 112 14.12 5.93 12.85
N VAL A 113 15.41 6.00 13.11
CA VAL A 113 16.01 5.31 14.28
C VAL A 113 15.52 5.87 15.63
N SER A 114 15.00 7.10 15.64
CA SER A 114 14.41 7.78 16.80
C SER A 114 13.56 8.96 16.35
N GLU A 115 12.79 9.55 17.26
CA GLU A 115 12.07 10.81 17.02
C GLU A 115 13.04 11.90 16.51
N GLY A 116 12.74 12.50 15.35
CA GLY A 116 13.62 13.49 14.70
C GLY A 116 15.01 12.99 14.28
N GLY A 117 15.28 11.68 14.39
CA GLY A 117 16.54 11.05 14.06
C GLY A 117 16.75 10.84 12.55
N PRO A 118 17.91 10.28 12.15
CA PRO A 118 18.16 9.93 10.75
C PRO A 118 17.16 8.89 10.24
N ILE A 119 16.86 8.99 8.95
CA ILE A 119 16.01 8.02 8.22
C ILE A 119 16.82 6.74 8.03
N LEU A 120 16.27 5.63 8.50
CA LEU A 120 16.78 4.28 8.31
C LEU A 120 16.35 3.74 6.93
N ALA A 121 15.07 3.91 6.60
CA ALA A 121 14.50 3.45 5.34
C ALA A 121 13.31 4.32 4.93
N ALA A 122 12.99 4.31 3.63
CA ALA A 122 11.83 4.97 3.07
C ALA A 122 11.16 4.07 2.03
N LYS A 123 9.84 4.16 1.91
CA LYS A 123 9.07 3.46 0.87
C LYS A 123 7.98 4.35 0.32
N ARG A 124 7.69 4.19 -0.98
CA ARG A 124 6.57 4.88 -1.63
C ARG A 124 5.26 4.22 -1.22
N LEU A 125 4.21 5.02 -1.06
CA LEU A 125 2.84 4.55 -0.93
C LEU A 125 2.12 4.85 -2.24
N ASP A 126 1.50 3.83 -2.82
CA ASP A 126 0.84 3.94 -4.12
C ASP A 126 -0.62 4.30 -3.91
N ALA A 127 -0.89 5.60 -3.69
CA ALA A 127 -2.25 6.11 -3.58
C ALA A 127 -2.95 6.03 -4.94
N CYS A 128 -4.12 5.40 -4.96
CA CYS A 128 -4.91 5.22 -6.16
C CYS A 128 -6.38 5.52 -5.90
N TRP A 129 -7.09 5.83 -6.96
CA TRP A 129 -8.51 6.16 -6.92
C TRP A 129 -9.25 5.43 -8.01
N ILE A 130 -10.47 5.00 -7.68
CA ILE A 130 -11.37 4.31 -8.58
C ILE A 130 -12.75 4.90 -8.36
N GLN A 131 -13.43 5.22 -9.44
CA GLN A 131 -14.84 5.58 -9.45
C GLN A 131 -15.58 4.68 -10.40
N ASN A 132 -16.72 4.19 -9.93
CA ASN A 132 -17.65 3.45 -10.75
C ASN A 132 -18.80 4.34 -11.16
N SER A 133 -19.38 4.05 -12.32
CA SER A 133 -20.44 4.85 -12.92
C SER A 133 -20.02 6.32 -12.95
N ALA A 134 -19.02 6.64 -13.78
CA ALA A 134 -18.68 8.04 -14.06
C ALA A 134 -19.96 8.82 -14.38
N ASP A 135 -20.16 9.97 -13.74
CA ASP A 135 -21.39 10.78 -13.78
C ASP A 135 -22.69 10.12 -13.25
N GLY A 136 -22.62 8.92 -12.68
CA GLY A 136 -23.75 8.21 -12.09
C GLY A 136 -24.75 7.63 -13.11
N TYR A 137 -24.35 7.52 -14.37
CA TYR A 137 -25.19 7.01 -15.46
C TYR A 137 -24.90 5.56 -15.83
N PHE A 138 -25.96 4.90 -16.29
CA PHE A 138 -25.95 3.61 -16.97
C PHE A 138 -26.52 3.88 -18.36
N TRP A 139 -25.83 3.44 -19.40
CA TRP A 139 -26.25 3.67 -20.78
C TRP A 139 -26.97 2.45 -21.32
N ILE A 140 -28.24 2.59 -21.72
CA ILE A 140 -28.94 1.50 -22.41
C ILE A 140 -28.32 1.37 -23.81
N VAL A 141 -27.66 0.25 -24.05
CA VAL A 141 -27.00 -0.06 -25.33
C VAL A 141 -27.77 -1.09 -26.16
N ASP A 142 -28.67 -1.85 -25.53
CA ASP A 142 -29.62 -2.74 -26.21
C ASP A 142 -30.90 -2.94 -25.37
N GLN A 143 -31.99 -3.33 -26.04
CA GLN A 143 -33.28 -3.61 -25.41
C GLN A 143 -33.85 -4.94 -25.93
N PHE A 144 -34.24 -5.80 -24.99
CA PHE A 144 -34.90 -7.07 -25.23
C PHE A 144 -36.33 -7.04 -24.69
N GLU A 145 -37.10 -8.09 -24.99
CA GLU A 145 -38.50 -8.19 -24.53
C GLU A 145 -38.61 -8.18 -23.00
N ASP A 146 -37.65 -8.80 -22.31
CA ASP A 146 -37.65 -9.02 -20.86
C ASP A 146 -36.57 -8.24 -20.10
N SER A 147 -35.63 -7.59 -20.81
CA SER A 147 -34.45 -6.99 -20.21
C SER A 147 -33.86 -5.85 -21.05
N GLU A 148 -33.00 -5.06 -20.43
CA GLU A 148 -32.14 -4.09 -21.10
C GLU A 148 -30.67 -4.45 -20.87
N LEU A 149 -29.82 -4.12 -21.84
CA LEU A 149 -28.37 -4.18 -21.67
C LEU A 149 -27.85 -2.79 -21.33
N TRP A 150 -27.27 -2.66 -20.15
CA TRP A 150 -26.70 -1.42 -19.66
C TRP A 150 -25.18 -1.46 -19.74
N GLU A 151 -24.56 -0.40 -20.24
CA GLU A 151 -23.12 -0.17 -20.23
C GLU A 151 -22.75 0.79 -19.10
N VAL A 152 -21.68 0.44 -18.39
CA VAL A 152 -21.19 1.15 -17.20
C VAL A 152 -19.70 1.41 -17.36
N GLU A 153 -19.30 2.65 -17.10
CA GLU A 153 -17.91 3.06 -17.11
C GLU A 153 -17.34 3.05 -15.68
N SER A 154 -16.19 2.40 -15.50
CA SER A 154 -15.31 2.57 -14.36
C SER A 154 -14.11 3.41 -14.79
N ILE A 155 -13.72 4.37 -13.96
CA ILE A 155 -12.56 5.23 -14.18
C ILE A 155 -11.57 5.00 -13.05
N GLN A 156 -10.30 4.87 -13.39
CA GLN A 156 -9.20 4.80 -12.43
C GLN A 156 -8.23 5.97 -12.57
N ARG A 157 -7.52 6.25 -11.48
CA ARG A 157 -6.31 7.07 -11.49
C ARG A 157 -5.24 6.43 -10.62
N ASN A 158 -4.04 6.32 -11.19
CA ASN A 158 -2.84 5.78 -10.53
C ASN A 158 -3.02 4.35 -9.98
N LEU A 159 -3.88 3.53 -10.58
CA LEU A 159 -4.04 2.13 -10.18
C LEU A 159 -2.73 1.36 -10.42
N PRO A 160 -2.10 0.79 -9.37
CA PRO A 160 -0.85 0.02 -9.55
C PRO A 160 -1.13 -1.36 -10.15
N ASP A 161 -0.17 -1.89 -10.90
CA ASP A 161 -0.25 -3.24 -11.50
C ASP A 161 -0.30 -4.37 -10.44
N THR A 162 0.06 -4.06 -9.20
CA THR A 162 -0.02 -4.99 -8.06
C THR A 162 -1.43 -5.09 -7.46
N VAL A 163 -2.39 -4.33 -7.98
CA VAL A 163 -3.76 -4.28 -7.46
C VAL A 163 -4.71 -4.99 -8.42
N ASP A 164 -5.42 -5.97 -7.89
CA ASP A 164 -6.53 -6.65 -8.54
C ASP A 164 -7.86 -6.01 -8.09
N LEU A 165 -8.80 -5.87 -9.02
CA LEU A 165 -10.14 -5.38 -8.72
C LEU A 165 -11.17 -6.49 -8.91
N GLN A 166 -12.00 -6.69 -7.91
CA GLN A 166 -13.16 -7.55 -7.98
C GLN A 166 -14.41 -6.69 -8.16
N ILE A 167 -15.07 -6.86 -9.30
CA ILE A 167 -16.40 -6.31 -9.53
C ILE A 167 -17.42 -7.36 -9.11
N LYS A 168 -18.29 -7.02 -8.16
CA LYS A 168 -19.31 -7.94 -7.67
C LYS A 168 -20.69 -7.32 -7.74
N VAL A 169 -21.60 -8.03 -8.40
CA VAL A 169 -23.00 -7.61 -8.49
C VAL A 169 -23.77 -8.07 -7.25
N TYR A 170 -24.61 -7.20 -6.69
CA TYR A 170 -25.51 -7.60 -5.63
C TYR A 170 -26.73 -8.31 -6.19
N VAL A 171 -26.94 -9.56 -5.78
CA VAL A 171 -28.06 -10.41 -6.23
C VAL A 171 -29.43 -9.77 -5.97
N GLY A 172 -29.58 -8.95 -4.93
CA GLY A 172 -30.82 -8.21 -4.65
C GLY A 172 -31.15 -7.12 -5.68
N GLY A 173 -30.17 -6.72 -6.51
CA GLY A 173 -30.32 -5.77 -7.61
C GLY A 173 -30.93 -6.38 -8.88
N GLY A 174 -31.03 -7.71 -8.95
CA GLY A 174 -31.58 -8.41 -10.14
C GLY A 174 -30.71 -8.32 -11.40
N VAL A 175 -29.58 -7.61 -11.36
CA VAL A 175 -28.67 -7.49 -12.51
C VAL A 175 -27.63 -8.61 -12.53
N MET A 176 -27.03 -8.83 -13.70
CA MET A 176 -25.92 -9.78 -13.91
C MET A 176 -25.01 -9.29 -15.02
N PHE A 177 -23.76 -9.75 -15.08
CA PHE A 177 -22.87 -9.38 -16.18
C PHE A 177 -23.36 -9.97 -17.52
N ASP A 178 -22.87 -9.38 -18.61
CA ASP A 178 -23.15 -9.80 -19.98
C ASP A 178 -22.63 -11.21 -20.35
N ASP A 179 -21.75 -11.77 -19.52
CA ASP A 179 -21.29 -13.16 -19.58
C ASP A 179 -22.07 -14.11 -18.64
N TYR A 180 -23.17 -13.61 -18.07
CA TYR A 180 -24.04 -14.29 -17.11
C TYR A 180 -23.40 -14.60 -15.74
N THR A 181 -22.24 -14.02 -15.43
CA THR A 181 -21.62 -14.12 -14.11
C THR A 181 -22.12 -13.05 -13.15
N LEU A 182 -21.78 -13.19 -11.87
CA LEU A 182 -22.06 -12.19 -10.83
C LEU A 182 -20.79 -11.54 -10.29
N GLU A 183 -19.63 -11.99 -10.76
CA GLU A 183 -18.32 -11.57 -10.29
C GLU A 183 -17.34 -11.57 -11.44
N ARG A 184 -16.55 -10.51 -11.54
CA ARG A 184 -15.47 -10.37 -12.53
C ARG A 184 -14.23 -9.82 -11.85
N TRP A 185 -13.09 -10.41 -12.17
CA TRP A 185 -11.78 -9.90 -11.75
C TRP A 185 -11.16 -9.16 -12.93
N ILE A 186 -10.68 -7.96 -12.66
CA ILE A 186 -9.94 -7.14 -13.63
C ILE A 186 -8.69 -6.58 -12.96
N THR A 187 -7.78 -6.08 -13.78
CA THR A 187 -6.49 -5.50 -13.41
C THR A 187 -6.33 -4.13 -14.06
N ASN A 188 -5.24 -3.44 -13.74
CA ASN A 188 -4.88 -2.20 -14.44
C ASN A 188 -4.76 -2.38 -15.97
N ALA A 189 -4.40 -3.58 -16.45
CA ALA A 189 -4.25 -3.86 -17.88
C ALA A 189 -5.58 -3.92 -18.65
N ASP A 190 -6.72 -4.03 -17.96
CA ASP A 190 -8.06 -4.04 -18.57
C ASP A 190 -8.59 -2.62 -18.83
N TYR A 191 -8.02 -1.61 -18.17
CA TYR A 191 -8.33 -0.21 -18.44
C TYR A 191 -7.61 0.26 -19.71
N ASP A 192 -8.28 1.12 -20.48
CA ASP A 192 -7.66 1.73 -21.65
C ASP A 192 -6.62 2.82 -21.29
N GLU A 193 -6.01 3.43 -22.32
CA GLU A 193 -4.98 4.47 -22.14
C GLU A 193 -5.48 5.73 -21.40
N THR A 194 -6.80 5.91 -21.32
CA THR A 194 -7.43 7.02 -20.58
C THR A 194 -7.84 6.64 -19.17
N GLY A 195 -7.61 5.39 -18.76
CA GLY A 195 -7.99 4.88 -17.45
C GLY A 195 -9.48 4.54 -17.37
N VAL A 196 -10.12 4.18 -18.49
CA VAL A 196 -11.53 3.78 -18.54
C VAL A 196 -11.66 2.27 -18.80
N TYR A 197 -12.54 1.63 -18.04
CA TYR A 197 -12.96 0.25 -18.24
C TYR A 197 -14.47 0.20 -18.36
N ASN A 198 -14.95 -0.33 -19.49
CA ASN A 198 -16.37 -0.46 -19.79
C ASN A 198 -16.82 -1.91 -19.58
N PHE A 199 -17.92 -2.08 -18.86
CA PHE A 199 -18.55 -3.39 -18.69
C PHE A 199 -20.06 -3.28 -18.81
N ARG A 200 -20.70 -4.41 -19.04
CA ARG A 200 -22.14 -4.47 -19.31
C ARG A 200 -22.87 -5.33 -18.31
N LEU A 201 -24.09 -4.92 -18.02
CA LEU A 201 -25.00 -5.57 -17.10
C LEU A 201 -26.33 -5.78 -17.80
N PHE A 202 -26.89 -6.98 -17.69
CA PHE A 202 -28.31 -7.19 -17.97
C PHE A 202 -29.13 -6.67 -16.80
N HIS A 203 -30.14 -5.85 -17.11
CA HIS A 203 -31.12 -5.35 -16.16
C HIS A 203 -32.52 -5.86 -16.55
N PRO A 204 -33.17 -6.71 -15.74
CA PRO A 204 -34.53 -7.18 -16.02
C PRO A 204 -35.55 -6.03 -16.01
N ASN A 205 -36.49 -6.02 -16.95
CA ASN A 205 -37.51 -4.97 -17.07
C ASN A 205 -38.45 -4.90 -15.85
N ASP A 206 -38.56 -5.99 -15.08
CA ASP A 206 -39.39 -6.10 -13.86
C ASP A 206 -38.62 -5.84 -12.56
N ALA A 207 -37.29 -5.65 -12.62
CA ALA A 207 -36.49 -5.28 -11.46
C ALA A 207 -36.81 -3.86 -11.02
N GLN A 208 -37.16 -3.70 -9.73
CA GLN A 208 -37.42 -2.38 -9.13
C GLN A 208 -36.20 -1.80 -8.41
N THR A 209 -35.10 -2.56 -8.34
CA THR A 209 -33.89 -2.22 -7.59
C THR A 209 -32.81 -1.68 -8.52
N SER A 210 -31.98 -0.76 -8.02
CA SER A 210 -30.85 -0.18 -8.74
C SER A 210 -29.81 -1.25 -9.14
N ALA A 211 -29.05 -1.01 -10.21
CA ALA A 211 -27.91 -1.83 -10.63
C ALA A 211 -26.70 -1.72 -9.66
N CYS A 212 -26.88 -2.25 -8.46
CA CYS A 212 -25.89 -2.20 -7.40
C CYS A 212 -24.76 -3.22 -7.68
N HIS A 213 -23.54 -2.72 -7.77
CA HIS A 213 -22.32 -3.52 -7.81
C HIS A 213 -21.24 -2.83 -6.95
N THR A 214 -20.24 -3.60 -6.52
CA THR A 214 -19.05 -3.08 -5.81
C THR A 214 -17.81 -3.25 -6.63
N PHE A 215 -16.81 -2.40 -6.40
CA PHE A 215 -15.44 -2.65 -6.80
C PHE A 215 -14.57 -2.76 -5.56
N ALA A 216 -14.21 -3.98 -5.19
CA ALA A 216 -13.28 -4.23 -4.11
C ALA A 216 -11.86 -4.33 -4.68
N ALA A 217 -10.93 -3.56 -4.13
CA ALA A 217 -9.53 -3.59 -4.51
C ALA A 217 -8.74 -4.52 -3.58
N TYR A 218 -7.85 -5.30 -4.15
CA TYR A 218 -7.01 -6.28 -3.46
C TYR A 218 -5.55 -6.10 -3.85
N GLN A 219 -4.64 -6.23 -2.87
CA GLN A 219 -3.21 -6.35 -3.12
C GLN A 219 -2.71 -7.58 -2.36
N ASP A 220 -1.97 -8.46 -3.03
CA ASP A 220 -1.48 -9.74 -2.48
C ASP A 220 -2.60 -10.58 -1.82
N GLY A 221 -3.79 -10.58 -2.44
CA GLY A 221 -4.97 -11.27 -1.92
C GLY A 221 -5.63 -10.64 -0.69
N THR A 222 -5.14 -9.49 -0.20
CA THR A 222 -5.73 -8.74 0.91
C THR A 222 -6.55 -7.57 0.39
N MET A 223 -7.80 -7.45 0.84
CA MET A 223 -8.66 -6.32 0.47
C MET A 223 -8.10 -5.02 1.07
N ILE A 224 -7.86 -4.02 0.22
CA ILE A 224 -7.34 -2.70 0.61
C ILE A 224 -8.42 -1.61 0.65
N GLY A 225 -9.60 -1.88 0.09
CA GLY A 225 -10.75 -0.99 0.15
C GLY A 225 -11.83 -1.37 -0.88
N GLU A 226 -12.97 -0.69 -0.80
CA GLU A 226 -14.07 -0.87 -1.75
C GLU A 226 -14.55 0.51 -2.24
N ALA A 227 -14.63 0.68 -3.55
CA ALA A 227 -15.34 1.79 -4.18
C ALA A 227 -16.81 1.37 -4.34
N SER A 228 -17.69 1.94 -3.52
CA SER A 228 -19.13 1.69 -3.60
C SER A 228 -19.85 2.84 -4.31
N THR A 229 -20.72 2.48 -5.25
CA THR A 229 -21.75 3.35 -5.82
C THR A 229 -23.05 3.11 -5.06
N LEU A 230 -23.16 3.63 -3.84
CA LEU A 230 -24.46 3.74 -3.19
C LEU A 230 -25.24 4.89 -3.83
N LYS A 231 -26.00 4.57 -4.87
CA LYS A 231 -27.08 5.45 -5.34
C LYS A 231 -28.24 5.27 -4.36
N GLN A 232 -28.47 6.27 -3.50
CA GLN A 232 -29.76 6.43 -2.81
C GLN A 232 -30.82 6.93 -3.79
#